data_AF-A0A4Q1KC46-F1
#
_entry.id   AF-A0A4Q1KC46-F1
#
_cell.length_a   1.000
_cell.length_b   1.000
_cell.length_c   1.000
_cell.angle_alpha   90.00
_cell.angle_beta   90.00
_cell.angle_gamma   90.00
#
_symmetry.space_group_name_H-M   'P 1'
#
loop_
_entity.id
_entity.type
_entity.pdbx_description
1 polymer ?
#
loop_
_entity_poly.entity_id
_entity_poly.type
_entity_poly.pdbx_seq_one_letter_code
_entity_poly.pdbx_strand_id
1 'polypeptide(L)'
;MRILYYVFFCFLFSGSVWAQTPSTAVTTQPAKEKVIIIYGSADCHYCIDTKAYLDKRKIAYVFYDIDKDTVALREMLAKLKQAGMPTYGLSIPVIDKYGVLFMNDIPFDDFLKKLD
;
A
#
# COMPACT_ATOMS: atom_id res chain seq x y z
N MET A 1 -8.96 -24.11 63.01
CA MET A 1 -9.11 -25.56 63.22
C MET A 1 -9.75 -26.11 61.97
N ARG A 2 -9.01 -26.87 61.14
CA ARG A 2 -8.92 -28.35 61.19
C ARG A 2 -10.33 -28.96 61.06
N ILE A 3 -10.69 -29.84 60.13
CA ILE A 3 -10.01 -30.83 59.27
C ILE A 3 -11.16 -31.33 58.37
N LEU A 4 -11.03 -31.32 57.04
CA LEU A 4 -10.62 -32.45 56.20
C LEU A 4 -11.56 -33.68 56.22
N TYR A 5 -11.71 -34.28 55.04
CA TYR A 5 -12.29 -35.58 54.65
C TYR A 5 -13.65 -35.52 53.94
N TYR A 6 -13.65 -35.48 52.60
CA TYR A 6 -13.55 -36.62 51.66
C TYR A 6 -14.81 -37.49 51.70
N VAL A 7 -15.46 -37.62 50.53
CA VAL A 7 -15.86 -38.88 49.91
C VAL A 7 -16.60 -38.53 48.59
N PHE A 8 -15.92 -38.84 47.49
CA PHE A 8 -16.53 -39.60 46.40
C PHE A 8 -17.56 -38.89 45.51
N PHE A 9 -17.08 -38.25 44.44
CA PHE A 9 -17.73 -38.47 43.14
C PHE A 9 -16.69 -38.50 42.03
N CYS A 10 -16.16 -39.70 41.81
CA CYS A 10 -15.60 -40.11 40.53
C CYS A 10 -16.70 -40.07 39.48
N PHE A 11 -16.67 -39.08 38.60
CA PHE A 11 -17.26 -39.16 37.26
C PHE A 11 -16.18 -38.60 36.32
N LEU A 12 -15.27 -39.45 35.82
CA LEU A 12 -15.46 -40.12 34.52
C LEU A 12 -16.08 -39.18 33.48
N PHE A 13 -15.42 -38.07 33.17
CA PHE A 13 -15.61 -37.42 31.88
C PHE A 13 -14.52 -37.91 30.92
N SER A 14 -14.87 -39.04 30.30
CA SER A 14 -14.19 -39.63 29.15
C SER A 14 -13.98 -38.59 28.05
N GLY A 15 -12.83 -38.74 27.38
CA GLY A 15 -12.26 -37.74 26.50
C GLY A 15 -13.16 -37.21 25.38
N SER A 16 -12.90 -35.95 25.06
CA SER A 16 -12.99 -35.42 23.71
C SER A 16 -11.87 -34.41 23.57
N VAL A 17 -10.65 -34.91 23.35
CA VAL A 17 -9.58 -34.09 22.79
C VAL A 17 -10.03 -33.73 21.38
N TRP A 18 -10.63 -32.54 21.23
CA TRP A 18 -10.78 -31.93 19.92
C TRP A 18 -9.39 -31.45 19.50
N ALA A 19 -8.68 -32.30 18.76
CA ALA A 19 -7.53 -31.89 18.00
C ALA A 19 -8.01 -30.90 16.94
N GLN A 20 -7.99 -29.61 17.27
CA GLN A 20 -8.04 -28.56 16.28
C GLN A 20 -6.68 -28.59 15.58
N THR A 21 -6.58 -29.37 14.51
CA THR A 21 -5.49 -29.20 13.55
C THR A 21 -5.45 -27.73 13.18
N PRO A 22 -4.31 -27.02 13.36
CA PRO A 22 -4.16 -25.68 12.84
C PRO A 22 -4.30 -25.78 11.33
N SER A 23 -5.50 -25.52 10.82
CA SER A 23 -5.71 -25.28 9.41
C SER A 23 -5.00 -23.97 9.14
N THR A 24 -3.75 -24.04 8.73
CA THR A 24 -3.07 -22.96 8.03
C THR A 24 -3.84 -22.75 6.73
N ALA A 25 -4.97 -22.06 6.83
CA ALA A 25 -5.57 -21.38 5.72
C ALA A 25 -4.51 -20.36 5.31
N VAL A 26 -3.66 -20.75 4.36
CA VAL A 26 -2.88 -19.81 3.59
C VAL A 26 -3.93 -19.01 2.85
N THR A 27 -4.35 -17.91 3.46
CA THR A 27 -5.13 -16.88 2.81
C THR A 27 -4.20 -16.31 1.75
N THR A 28 -4.20 -16.91 0.56
CA THR A 28 -3.71 -16.26 -0.64
C THR A 28 -4.69 -15.11 -0.90
N GLN A 29 -4.49 -14.01 -0.16
CA GLN A 29 -5.05 -12.73 -0.58
C GLN A 29 -4.56 -12.51 -2.01
N PRO A 30 -5.45 -12.28 -2.98
CA PRO A 30 -5.01 -11.96 -4.33
C PRO A 30 -4.05 -10.78 -4.20
N ALA A 31 -2.80 -10.99 -4.63
CA ALA A 31 -1.79 -9.95 -4.61
C ALA A 31 -2.37 -8.79 -5.42
N LYS A 32 -2.76 -7.72 -4.74
CA LYS A 32 -3.33 -6.53 -5.36
C LYS A 32 -2.34 -6.09 -6.43
N GLU A 33 -2.74 -6.18 -7.69
CA GLU A 33 -1.89 -5.84 -8.82
C GLU A 33 -1.38 -4.41 -8.58
N LYS A 34 -0.06 -4.28 -8.47
CA LYS A 34 0.54 -2.99 -8.18
C LYS A 34 0.46 -2.17 -9.46
N VAL A 35 -0.19 -1.02 -9.41
CA VAL A 35 -0.27 -0.04 -10.50
C VAL A 35 0.57 1.17 -10.15
N ILE A 36 1.09 1.87 -11.16
CA ILE A 36 1.80 3.14 -10.95
C ILE A 36 0.76 4.20 -10.55
N ILE A 37 1.07 5.01 -9.54
CA ILE A 37 0.21 6.14 -9.16
C ILE A 37 0.94 7.44 -9.55
N ILE A 38 0.23 8.31 -10.25
CA ILE A 38 0.69 9.64 -10.63
C ILE A 38 -0.11 10.65 -9.81
N TYR A 39 0.57 11.34 -8.90
CA TYR A 39 0.02 12.51 -8.23
C TYR A 39 0.47 13.76 -8.99
N GLY A 40 -0.49 14.53 -9.49
CA GLY A 40 -0.19 15.70 -10.28
C GLY A 40 -1.40 16.59 -10.49
N SER A 41 -1.28 17.50 -11.44
CA SER A 41 -2.36 18.42 -11.83
C SER A 41 -2.76 18.14 -13.27
N ALA A 42 -4.06 18.30 -13.58
CA ALA A 42 -4.55 18.16 -14.95
C ALA A 42 -3.93 19.21 -15.90
N ASP A 43 -3.53 20.37 -15.38
CA ASP A 43 -3.00 21.50 -16.15
C ASP A 43 -1.46 21.54 -16.18
N CYS A 44 -0.80 20.48 -15.71
CA CYS A 44 0.67 20.37 -15.72
C CYS A 44 1.17 19.64 -16.98
N HIS A 45 1.98 20.33 -17.80
CA HIS A 45 2.59 19.75 -19.01
C HIS A 45 3.35 18.44 -18.74
N TYR A 46 4.19 18.39 -17.70
CA TYR A 46 4.91 17.16 -17.35
C TYR A 46 4.00 16.02 -16.91
N CYS A 47 2.86 16.31 -16.27
CA CYS A 47 1.87 15.28 -15.92
C CYS A 47 1.18 14.72 -17.16
N ILE A 48 0.85 15.58 -18.13
CA ILE A 48 0.27 15.17 -19.42
C ILE A 48 1.24 14.25 -20.18
N ASP A 49 2.50 14.66 -20.29
CA ASP A 49 3.52 13.89 -21.02
C ASP A 49 3.85 12.56 -20.33
N THR A 50 3.85 12.53 -18.99
CA THR A 50 4.05 11.29 -18.22
C THR A 50 2.93 10.28 -18.47
N LYS A 51 1.67 10.73 -18.50
CA LYS A 51 0.53 9.88 -18.86
C LYS A 51 0.68 9.32 -20.27
N ALA A 52 0.96 10.20 -21.23
CA ALA A 52 1.15 9.80 -22.63
C ALA A 52 2.30 8.79 -22.80
N TYR A 53 3.38 8.93 -22.04
CA TYR A 53 4.50 7.99 -22.02
C TYR A 53 4.05 6.59 -21.56
N LEU A 54 3.30 6.51 -20.47
CA LEU A 54 2.78 5.24 -19.93
C LEU A 54 1.73 4.62 -20.86
N ASP A 55 0.82 5.43 -21.41
CA ASP A 55 -0.21 5.02 -22.37
C ASP A 55 0.42 4.37 -23.61
N LYS A 56 1.43 5.02 -24.20
CA LYS A 56 2.15 4.50 -25.38
C LYS A 56 2.79 3.13 -25.12
N ARG A 57 3.21 2.88 -23.88
CA ARG A 57 3.84 1.63 -23.44
C ARG A 57 2.86 0.62 -22.87
N LYS A 58 1.57 0.96 -22.78
CA LYS A 58 0.51 0.12 -22.20
C LYS A 58 0.80 -0.26 -20.73
N ILE A 59 1.44 0.64 -19.99
CA ILE A 59 1.70 0.47 -18.56
C ILE A 59 0.50 1.04 -17.80
N ALA A 60 -0.13 0.22 -16.97
CA ALA A 60 -1.30 0.64 -16.19
C ALA A 60 -0.91 1.64 -15.10
N TYR A 61 -1.69 2.72 -14.98
CA TYR A 61 -1.53 3.72 -13.94
C TYR A 61 -2.87 4.28 -13.45
N VAL A 62 -2.83 4.92 -12.29
CA VAL A 62 -3.90 5.75 -11.74
C VAL A 62 -3.38 7.19 -11.67
N PHE A 63 -4.17 8.15 -12.13
CA PHE A 63 -3.87 9.57 -12.02
C PHE A 63 -4.79 10.21 -10.99
N TYR A 64 -4.21 10.90 -10.02
CA TYR A 64 -4.93 11.76 -9.09
C TYR A 64 -4.58 13.22 -9.35
N ASP A 65 -5.62 14.00 -9.65
CA ASP A 65 -5.55 15.47 -9.75
C ASP A 65 -5.56 16.06 -8.33
N ILE A 66 -4.38 16.33 -7.77
CA ILE A 66 -4.22 16.78 -6.38
C ILE A 66 -4.74 18.21 -6.14
N ASP A 67 -5.03 18.97 -7.21
CA ASP A 67 -5.67 20.27 -7.10
C ASP A 67 -7.17 20.14 -6.77
N LYS A 68 -7.77 19.01 -7.16
CA LYS A 68 -9.20 18.71 -6.95
C LYS A 68 -9.44 17.65 -5.89
N ASP A 69 -8.50 16.73 -5.71
CA ASP A 69 -8.57 15.62 -4.78
C ASP A 69 -7.69 15.86 -3.55
N THR A 70 -8.30 16.45 -2.53
CA THR A 70 -7.61 16.70 -1.25
C THR A 70 -7.25 15.43 -0.49
N VAL A 71 -7.88 14.28 -0.78
CA VAL A 71 -7.56 13.00 -0.15
C VAL A 71 -6.27 12.46 -0.77
N ALA A 72 -6.17 12.47 -2.10
CA ALA A 72 -4.96 12.08 -2.82
C ALA A 72 -3.77 13.00 -2.50
N LEU A 73 -4.01 14.31 -2.35
CA LEU A 73 -2.99 15.25 -1.87
C LEU A 73 -2.43 14.84 -0.50
N ARG A 74 -3.30 14.53 0.47
CA ARG A 74 -2.88 14.09 1.81
C ARG A 74 -2.16 12.74 1.76
N GLU A 75 -2.62 11.82 0.92
CA GLU A 75 -1.96 10.53 0.69
C GLU A 75 -0.54 10.73 0.15
N MET A 76 -0.37 11.53 -0.90
CA MET A 76 0.94 11.86 -1.48
C MET A 76 1.89 12.44 -0.43
N LEU A 77 1.43 13.45 0.33
CA LEU A 77 2.24 14.09 1.36
C LEU A 77 2.62 13.13 2.50
N ALA A 78 1.70 12.23 2.89
CA ALA A 78 1.98 11.21 3.90
C ALA A 78 3.03 10.21 3.40
N LYS A 79 2.93 9.76 2.15
CA LYS A 79 3.91 8.87 1.51
C LYS A 79 5.29 9.52 1.40
N LEU A 80 5.37 10.76 0.94
CA LEU A 80 6.63 11.53 0.86
C LEU A 80 7.28 11.66 2.25
N LYS A 81 6.50 12.02 3.27
CA LYS A 81 6.99 12.12 4.65
C LYS A 81 7.52 10.78 5.16
N GLN A 82 6.83 9.67 4.90
CA GLN A 82 7.27 8.33 5.30
C GLN A 82 8.57 7.92 4.59
N ALA A 83 8.77 8.35 3.35
CA ALA A 83 9.99 8.13 2.58
C ALA A 83 11.13 9.11 2.94
N GLY A 84 10.92 10.04 3.89
CA GLY A 84 11.92 11.05 4.25
C GLY A 84 12.15 12.10 3.16
N MET A 85 11.22 12.24 2.20
CA MET A 85 11.30 13.21 1.12
C MET A 85 10.68 14.56 1.55
N PRO A 86 11.09 15.68 0.93
CA PRO A 86 10.45 16.97 1.16
C PRO A 86 8.94 16.92 0.88
N THR A 87 8.16 17.64 1.68
CA THR A 87 6.70 17.81 1.51
C THR A 87 6.33 19.22 1.03
N TYR A 88 7.33 19.98 0.62
CA TYR A 88 7.24 21.35 0.10
C TYR A 88 8.13 21.47 -1.15
N GLY A 89 7.86 22.47 -1.99
CA GLY A 89 8.64 22.68 -3.23
C GLY A 89 8.59 21.47 -4.17
N LEU A 90 7.45 20.77 -4.19
CA LEU A 90 7.29 19.53 -4.95
C LEU A 90 7.32 19.81 -6.45
N SER A 91 8.11 19.03 -7.18
CA SER A 91 8.11 19.04 -8.65
C SER A 91 7.17 17.96 -9.18
N ILE A 92 5.94 18.34 -9.52
CA ILE A 92 4.97 17.39 -10.08
C ILE A 92 5.33 17.00 -11.54
N PRO A 93 5.05 15.76 -11.96
CA PRO A 93 4.36 14.71 -11.20
C PRO A 93 5.24 14.05 -10.12
N VAL A 94 4.59 13.69 -9.01
CA VAL A 94 5.14 12.75 -8.02
C VAL A 94 4.63 11.37 -8.37
N ILE A 95 5.54 10.41 -8.51
CA ILE A 95 5.25 9.03 -8.90
C ILE A 95 5.41 8.12 -7.70
N ASP A 96 4.41 7.28 -7.45
CA ASP A 96 4.54 6.08 -6.65
C ASP A 96 4.58 4.88 -7.61
N LYS A 97 5.79 4.37 -7.85
CA LYS A 97 6.01 3.15 -8.61
C LYS A 97 6.16 2.00 -7.62
N TYR A 98 5.04 1.35 -7.32
CA TYR A 98 5.00 0.11 -6.54
C TYR A 98 5.56 0.24 -5.10
N GLY A 99 5.46 1.44 -4.52
CA GLY A 99 5.98 1.83 -3.21
C GLY A 99 7.26 2.67 -3.27
N VAL A 100 7.86 2.86 -4.45
CA VAL A 100 9.05 3.70 -4.64
C VAL A 100 8.63 5.07 -5.15
N LEU A 101 8.93 6.10 -4.36
CA LEU A 101 8.60 7.49 -4.69
C LEU A 101 9.74 8.18 -5.43
N PHE A 102 9.39 8.93 -6.47
CA PHE A 102 10.27 9.89 -7.13
C PHE A 102 9.45 11.01 -7.76
N MET A 103 10.11 12.12 -8.08
CA MET A 103 9.46 13.31 -8.65
C MET A 103 10.24 13.82 -9.87
N ASN A 104 9.71 14.83 -10.55
CA ASN A 104 10.37 15.42 -11.71
C ASN A 104 11.48 16.40 -11.31
N ASP A 105 12.47 15.92 -10.56
CA ASP A 105 13.61 16.70 -10.02
C ASP A 105 14.91 16.53 -10.82
N ILE A 106 14.84 15.84 -11.96
CA ILE A 106 15.95 15.56 -12.88
C ILE A 106 15.52 15.94 -14.31
N PRO A 107 16.42 15.93 -15.31
CA PRO A 107 16.02 16.11 -16.71
C PRO A 107 14.86 15.19 -17.07
N PHE A 108 13.83 15.75 -17.71
CA PHE A 108 12.54 15.08 -17.85
C PHE A 108 12.63 13.73 -18.60
N ASP A 109 13.51 13.64 -19.60
CA ASP A 109 13.74 12.38 -20.32
C ASP A 109 14.30 11.27 -19.42
N ASP A 110 15.14 11.63 -18.44
CA ASP A 110 15.68 10.68 -17.46
C ASP A 110 14.65 10.34 -16.39
N PHE A 111 13.77 11.29 -16.04
CA PHE A 111 12.60 11.04 -15.21
C PHE A 111 11.68 9.98 -15.87
N LEU A 112 11.38 10.12 -17.16
CA LEU A 112 10.51 9.18 -17.88
C LEU A 112 11.09 7.76 -17.91
N LYS A 113 12.41 7.61 -18.05
CA LYS A 113 13.08 6.29 -18.02
C LYS A 113 12.89 5.55 -16.69
N LYS A 114 12.65 6.24 -15.58
CA LYS A 114 12.37 5.59 -14.28
C LYS A 114 11.03 4.85 -14.26
N LEU A 115 10.14 5.11 -15.22
CA LEU A 115 8.82 4.47 -15.32
C LEU A 115 8.87 3.07 -15.93
N ASP A 116 9.93 2.76 -16.70
CA ASP A 116 10.14 1.46 -17.37
C ASP A 116 10.56 0.33 -16.41
#